data_AF-A0A4R3Y8K9-F1
#
_entry.id   AF-A0A4R3Y8K9-F1
#
_cell.length_a   1.000
_cell.length_b   1.000
_cell.length_c   1.000
_cell.angle_alpha   90.00
_cell.angle_beta   90.00
_cell.angle_gamma   90.00
#
_symmetry.space_group_name_H-M   'P 1'
#
loop_
_entity.id
_entity.type
_entity.pdbx_description
1 polymer ?
#
loop_
_entity_poly.entity_id
_entity_poly.type
_entity_poly.pdbx_seq_one_letter_code
_entity_poly.pdbx_strand_id
1 'polypeptide(L)'
;MLNAIISLFRPNPTALRDQFLKRFVGKTIIVHQGLGIGWVSELHKEAGGGGHFRLNVSKDPGKRPTPIEWVVHHWIVPQNLPLPLLVKVERDILYIRHLTRHGSPVHPSEINWMLGEFPDRWHAALRPGGKGFLPEKGMPVSENDITFDVE
;
A
#
# COMPACT_ATOMS: atom_id res chain seq x y z
N MET A 1 -12.06 24.25 -25.94
CA MET A 1 -12.76 23.04 -26.43
C MET A 1 -11.92 21.75 -26.36
N LEU A 2 -10.60 21.78 -26.60
CA LEU A 2 -9.74 20.58 -26.54
C LEU A 2 -9.72 19.88 -25.15
N ASN A 3 -9.73 20.65 -24.05
CA ASN A 3 -9.70 20.12 -22.68
C ASN A 3 -10.95 19.32 -22.29
N ALA A 4 -12.11 19.61 -22.90
CA ALA A 4 -13.35 18.88 -22.63
C ALA A 4 -13.33 17.48 -23.24
N ILE A 5 -12.79 17.36 -24.47
CA ILE A 5 -12.63 16.10 -25.19
C ILE A 5 -11.58 15.20 -24.50
N ILE A 6 -10.49 15.79 -23.98
CA ILE A 6 -9.47 15.06 -23.21
C ILE A 6 -10.06 14.52 -21.89
N SER A 7 -11.01 15.24 -21.27
CA SER A 7 -11.64 14.80 -20.02
C SER A 7 -12.51 13.54 -20.18
N LEU A 8 -13.07 13.31 -21.37
CA LEU A 8 -13.92 12.14 -21.66
C LEU A 8 -13.14 10.81 -21.66
N PHE A 9 -11.82 10.85 -21.88
CA PHE A 9 -10.95 9.67 -21.92
C PHE A 9 -10.15 9.45 -20.65
N ARG A 10 -10.30 10.33 -19.64
CA ARG A 10 -9.68 10.13 -18.33
C ARG A 10 -10.58 9.19 -17.51
N PRO A 11 -10.04 8.10 -16.96
CA PRO A 11 -10.84 7.19 -16.16
C PRO A 11 -11.46 7.95 -14.96
N ASN A 12 -12.76 7.73 -14.72
CA ASN A 12 -13.48 8.36 -13.61
C ASN A 12 -12.79 7.98 -12.28
N PRO A 13 -12.20 8.93 -11.53
CA PRO A 13 -11.45 8.64 -10.32
C PRO A 13 -12.25 7.88 -9.25
N THR A 14 -13.54 8.22 -9.13
CA THR A 14 -14.48 7.50 -8.24
C THR A 14 -14.64 6.04 -8.67
N ALA A 15 -14.78 5.79 -9.98
CA ALA A 15 -14.90 4.42 -10.50
C ALA A 15 -13.61 3.61 -10.28
N LEU A 16 -12.43 4.23 -10.43
CA LEU A 16 -11.15 3.58 -10.14
C LEU A 16 -11.00 3.22 -8.66
N ARG A 17 -11.37 4.13 -7.76
CA ARG A 17 -11.42 3.86 -6.32
C ARG A 17 -12.35 2.68 -6.02
N ASP A 18 -13.57 2.71 -6.53
CA ASP A 18 -14.58 1.71 -6.21
C ASP A 18 -14.20 0.33 -6.78
N GLN A 19 -13.61 0.30 -7.98
CA GLN A 19 -13.04 -0.93 -8.57
C GLN A 19 -11.85 -1.46 -7.76
N PHE A 20 -10.98 -0.58 -7.26
CA PHE A 20 -9.88 -0.96 -6.38
C PHE A 20 -10.43 -1.60 -5.11
N LEU A 21 -11.33 -0.92 -4.39
CA LEU A 21 -11.89 -1.44 -3.14
C LEU A 21 -12.58 -2.79 -3.38
N LYS A 22 -13.45 -2.89 -4.39
CA LYS A 22 -14.13 -4.15 -4.76
C LYS A 22 -13.14 -5.31 -4.98
N ARG A 23 -11.96 -5.03 -5.55
CA ARG A 23 -10.94 -6.04 -5.87
C ARG A 23 -10.06 -6.41 -4.68
N PHE A 24 -9.74 -5.44 -3.83
CA PHE A 24 -8.67 -5.55 -2.83
C PHE A 24 -9.14 -5.52 -1.37
N VAL A 25 -10.43 -5.32 -1.06
CA VAL A 25 -10.94 -5.51 0.31
C VAL A 25 -10.50 -6.87 0.87
N GLY A 26 -9.95 -6.87 2.08
CA GLY A 26 -9.43 -8.05 2.76
C GLY A 26 -8.12 -8.58 2.17
N LYS A 27 -7.44 -7.79 1.33
CA LYS A 27 -6.14 -8.12 0.75
C LYS A 27 -5.05 -7.20 1.27
N THR A 28 -3.83 -7.68 1.13
CA THR A 28 -2.61 -6.98 1.48
C THR A 28 -1.79 -6.71 0.23
N ILE A 29 -1.18 -5.53 0.14
CA ILE A 29 -0.35 -5.10 -0.97
C ILE A 29 1.00 -4.67 -0.42
N ILE A 30 2.09 -5.15 -1.02
CA ILE A 30 3.44 -4.67 -0.80
C ILE A 30 3.81 -3.71 -1.93
N VAL A 31 4.05 -2.45 -1.57
CA VAL A 31 4.48 -1.40 -2.51
C VAL A 31 5.98 -1.21 -2.38
N HIS A 32 6.74 -1.32 -3.47
CA HIS A 32 8.21 -1.32 -3.40
C HIS A 32 8.85 -0.64 -4.61
N GLN A 33 10.13 -0.25 -4.50
CA GLN A 33 10.94 0.29 -5.60
C GLN A 33 12.03 -0.70 -6.07
N GLY A 34 11.77 -1.98 -5.81
CA GLY A 34 12.76 -3.05 -5.80
C GLY A 34 12.83 -3.67 -4.42
N LEU A 35 13.00 -4.99 -4.38
CA LEU A 35 13.20 -5.77 -3.16
C LEU A 35 14.56 -6.44 -3.28
N GLY A 36 15.27 -6.56 -2.16
CA GLY A 36 16.59 -7.17 -2.13
C GLY A 36 16.58 -8.61 -2.67
N ILE A 37 17.74 -9.07 -3.13
CA ILE A 37 17.93 -10.45 -3.57
C ILE A 37 17.56 -11.38 -2.40
N GLY A 38 16.76 -12.41 -2.69
CA GLY A 38 16.30 -13.37 -1.69
C GLY A 38 15.10 -12.92 -0.86
N TRP A 39 14.78 -11.62 -0.76
CA TRP A 39 13.69 -11.14 0.10
C TRP A 39 12.34 -11.74 -0.28
N VAL A 40 12.04 -11.82 -1.58
CA VAL A 40 10.80 -12.46 -2.07
C VAL A 40 10.82 -13.97 -1.86
N SER A 41 12.00 -14.60 -1.95
CA SER A 41 12.16 -16.03 -1.68
C SER A 41 11.90 -16.34 -0.21
N GLU A 42 12.44 -15.53 0.70
CA GLU A 42 12.15 -15.62 2.14
C GLU A 42 10.66 -15.39 2.41
N LEU A 43 10.05 -14.37 1.79
CA LEU A 43 8.60 -14.15 1.92
C LEU A 43 7.79 -15.40 1.56
N HIS A 44 8.12 -16.11 0.47
CA HIS A 44 7.38 -17.31 0.09
C HIS A 44 7.55 -18.50 1.04
N LYS A 45 8.55 -18.49 1.92
CA LYS A 45 8.69 -19.51 2.99
C LYS A 45 7.74 -19.25 4.15
N GLU A 46 7.32 -18.01 4.34
CA GLU A 46 6.42 -17.61 5.42
C GLU A 46 4.98 -18.06 5.14
N ALA A 47 4.27 -18.40 6.22
CA ALA A 47 2.84 -18.70 6.14
C ALA A 47 2.09 -17.48 5.58
N GLY A 48 1.40 -17.67 4.46
CA GLY A 48 0.64 -16.60 3.80
C GLY A 48 1.47 -15.66 2.93
N GLY A 49 2.79 -15.83 2.82
CA GLY A 49 3.66 -14.91 2.09
C GLY A 49 3.41 -14.82 0.57
N GLY A 50 2.84 -15.88 -0.03
CA GLY A 50 2.34 -15.86 -1.41
C GLY A 50 1.03 -15.05 -1.59
N GLY A 51 0.35 -14.69 -0.50
CA GLY A 51 -0.94 -14.01 -0.51
C GLY A 51 -0.88 -12.50 -0.69
N HIS A 52 0.31 -11.89 -0.61
CA HIS A 52 0.48 -10.46 -0.77
C HIS A 52 0.62 -10.09 -2.26
N PHE A 53 -0.24 -9.17 -2.72
CA PHE A 53 -0.02 -8.52 -4.01
C PHE A 53 1.25 -7.67 -3.93
N ARG A 54 1.98 -7.53 -5.03
CA ARG A 54 3.20 -6.73 -5.08
C ARG A 54 3.13 -5.74 -6.22
N LEU A 55 3.43 -4.47 -5.96
CA LEU A 55 3.49 -3.43 -6.98
C LEU A 55 4.84 -2.71 -6.90
N ASN A 56 5.55 -2.69 -8.03
CA ASN A 56 6.79 -1.93 -8.18
C ASN A 56 6.50 -0.50 -8.66
N VAL A 57 6.75 0.51 -7.82
CA VAL A 57 6.47 1.92 -8.11
C VAL A 57 7.56 2.62 -8.93
N SER A 58 8.69 1.96 -9.17
CA SER A 58 9.69 2.47 -10.13
C SER A 58 9.19 2.41 -11.58
N LYS A 59 8.09 1.70 -11.84
CA LYS A 59 7.42 1.68 -13.13
C LYS A 59 6.32 2.73 -13.10
N ASP A 60 6.38 3.69 -14.01
CA ASP A 60 5.34 4.70 -14.13
C ASP A 60 3.99 4.08 -14.50
N PRO A 61 2.88 4.61 -13.97
CA PRO A 61 1.56 4.21 -14.43
C PRO A 61 1.41 4.59 -15.91
N GLY A 62 0.89 3.67 -16.73
CA GLY A 62 0.59 3.95 -18.13
C GLY A 62 -0.48 5.05 -18.30
N LYS A 63 -0.72 5.48 -19.54
CA LYS A 63 -1.72 6.53 -19.87
C LYS A 63 -3.15 6.23 -19.36
N ARG A 64 -3.47 4.96 -19.14
CA ARG A 64 -4.72 4.47 -18.55
C ARG A 64 -4.35 3.53 -17.40
N PRO A 65 -4.10 4.05 -16.19
CA PRO A 65 -3.68 3.22 -15.07
C PRO A 65 -4.78 2.22 -14.69
N THR A 66 -4.38 1.03 -14.29
CA THR A 66 -5.25 0.11 -13.57
C THR A 66 -5.69 0.73 -12.24
N PRO A 67 -6.78 0.23 -11.61
CA PRO A 67 -7.21 0.73 -10.30
C PRO A 67 -6.10 0.74 -9.24
N ILE A 68 -5.30 -0.32 -9.15
CA ILE A 68 -4.18 -0.39 -8.19
C ILE A 68 -3.06 0.59 -8.51
N GLU A 69 -2.66 0.74 -9.77
CA GLU A 69 -1.65 1.73 -10.17
C GLU A 69 -2.14 3.15 -9.86
N TRP A 70 -3.40 3.45 -10.14
CA TRP A 70 -3.97 4.74 -9.83
C TRP A 70 -3.94 5.00 -8.31
N VAL A 71 -4.42 4.06 -7.49
CA VAL A 71 -4.40 4.22 -6.03
C VAL A 71 -2.97 4.38 -5.49
N VAL A 72 -2.04 3.51 -5.90
CA VAL A 72 -0.69 3.55 -5.35
C VAL A 72 0.03 4.83 -5.77
N HIS A 73 0.05 5.17 -7.06
CA HIS A 73 0.83 6.31 -7.54
C HIS A 73 0.19 7.67 -7.18
N HIS A 74 -1.14 7.76 -7.09
CA HIS A 74 -1.80 9.05 -6.82
C HIS A 74 -2.12 9.28 -5.35
N TRP A 75 -2.18 8.24 -4.53
CA TRP A 75 -2.62 8.37 -3.13
C TRP A 75 -1.64 7.79 -2.10
N ILE A 76 -0.97 6.67 -2.40
CA ILE A 76 -0.03 6.04 -1.44
C ILE A 76 1.36 6.67 -1.53
N VAL A 77 1.97 6.72 -2.71
CA VAL A 77 3.31 7.28 -2.92
C VAL A 77 3.42 8.74 -2.42
N PRO A 78 2.42 9.62 -2.66
CA PRO A 78 2.47 10.99 -2.16
C PRO A 78 2.48 11.15 -0.63
N GLN A 79 2.25 10.07 0.14
CA GLN A 79 2.42 10.10 1.59
C GLN A 79 3.90 10.17 2.02
N ASN A 80 4.85 10.01 1.09
CA ASN A 80 6.30 10.13 1.31
C ASN A 80 6.83 9.23 2.45
N LEU A 81 6.23 8.04 2.59
CA LEU A 81 6.68 7.03 3.54
C LEU A 81 7.89 6.26 2.98
N PRO A 82 8.82 5.78 3.82
CA PRO A 82 9.93 4.93 3.38
C PRO A 82 9.44 3.66 2.67
N LEU A 83 10.06 3.30 1.55
CA LEU A 83 9.75 2.05 0.84
C LEU A 83 10.64 0.90 1.34
N PRO A 84 10.15 -0.36 1.35
CA PRO A 84 8.82 -0.80 0.90
C PRO A 84 7.70 -0.48 1.90
N LEU A 85 6.44 -0.54 1.46
CA LEU A 85 5.24 -0.36 2.28
C LEU A 85 4.42 -1.63 2.33
N LEU A 86 3.81 -1.88 3.48
CA LEU A 86 2.72 -2.80 3.69
C LEU A 86 1.41 -2.03 3.72
N VAL A 87 0.48 -2.42 2.86
CA VAL A 87 -0.86 -1.85 2.78
C VAL A 87 -1.87 -2.94 3.10
N LYS A 88 -2.66 -2.76 4.17
CA LYS A 88 -3.80 -3.61 4.49
C LYS A 88 -5.07 -2.89 4.08
N VAL A 89 -5.84 -3.48 3.18
CA VAL A 89 -7.12 -2.93 2.73
C VAL A 89 -8.22 -3.58 3.58
N GLU A 90 -8.64 -2.87 4.62
CA GLU A 90 -9.59 -3.36 5.61
C GLU A 90 -10.91 -2.60 5.44
N ARG A 91 -11.98 -3.32 5.07
CA ARG A 91 -13.25 -2.72 4.63
C ARG A 91 -12.97 -1.72 3.49
N ASP A 92 -13.16 -0.42 3.74
CA ASP A 92 -12.93 0.66 2.80
C ASP A 92 -11.69 1.52 3.11
N ILE A 93 -10.95 1.18 4.17
CA ILE A 93 -9.77 1.92 4.66
C ILE A 93 -8.50 1.21 4.19
N LEU A 94 -7.52 1.99 3.72
CA LEU A 94 -6.18 1.49 3.45
C LEU A 94 -5.28 1.91 4.60
N TYR A 95 -4.89 0.96 5.44
CA TYR A 95 -3.87 1.19 6.45
C TYR A 95 -2.49 0.95 5.84
N ILE A 96 -1.57 1.89 6.05
CA ILE A 96 -0.25 1.91 5.41
C ILE A 96 0.83 2.00 6.47
N ARG A 97 1.78 1.08 6.39
CA ARG A 97 2.96 1.05 7.25
C ARG A 97 4.20 0.78 6.43
N HIS A 98 5.35 1.37 6.77
CA HIS A 98 6.58 1.06 6.06
C HIS A 98 7.22 -0.22 6.61
N LEU A 99 7.86 -0.94 5.72
CA LEU A 99 8.56 -2.20 5.96
C LEU A 99 10.06 -1.93 6.02
N THR A 100 10.49 -0.86 6.71
CA THR A 100 11.91 -0.56 6.89
C THR A 100 12.26 -0.32 8.36
N ARG A 101 13.44 -0.78 8.76
CA ARG A 101 14.07 -0.50 10.05
C ARG A 101 15.57 -0.31 9.84
N HIS A 102 16.17 0.70 10.48
CA HIS A 102 17.59 1.05 10.32
C HIS A 102 18.05 1.21 8.85
N GLY A 103 17.19 1.76 7.99
CA GLY A 103 17.49 1.99 6.57
C GLY A 103 17.42 0.76 5.66
N SER A 104 17.08 -0.43 6.21
CA SER A 104 16.92 -1.66 5.43
C SER A 104 15.47 -2.16 5.49
N PRO A 105 14.99 -2.90 4.47
CA PRO A 105 13.72 -3.60 4.56
C PRO A 105 13.70 -4.57 5.75
N VAL A 106 12.58 -4.65 6.46
CA VAL A 106 12.39 -5.65 7.54
C VAL A 106 12.43 -7.07 6.97
N HIS A 107 12.72 -8.05 7.82
CA HIS A 107 12.71 -9.45 7.39
C HIS A 107 11.28 -9.90 7.06
N PRO A 108 11.03 -10.70 6.01
CA PRO A 108 9.67 -11.09 5.64
C PRO A 108 8.87 -11.80 6.74
N SER A 109 9.53 -12.54 7.63
CA SER A 109 8.87 -13.15 8.80
C SER A 109 8.14 -12.12 9.65
N GLU A 110 8.68 -10.90 9.77
CA GLU A 110 8.12 -9.81 10.57
C GLU A 110 6.74 -9.33 10.08
N ILE A 111 6.38 -9.59 8.81
CA ILE A 111 5.17 -9.06 8.18
C ILE A 111 3.90 -9.56 8.87
N ASN A 112 3.86 -10.82 9.31
CA ASN A 112 2.66 -11.38 9.94
C ASN A 112 2.36 -10.70 11.29
N TRP A 113 3.39 -10.39 12.09
CA TRP A 113 3.22 -9.61 13.31
C TRP A 113 2.74 -8.18 13.00
N MET A 114 3.35 -7.52 12.02
CA MET A 114 2.91 -6.18 11.59
C MET A 114 1.46 -6.15 11.09
N LEU A 115 1.01 -7.22 10.43
CA LEU A 115 -0.38 -7.37 9.97
C LEU A 115 -1.38 -7.52 11.12
N GLY A 116 -0.94 -8.14 12.22
CA GLY A 116 -1.69 -8.30 13.46
C GLY A 116 -1.85 -6.97 14.23
N GLU A 117 -0.90 -6.05 14.10
CA GLU A 117 -0.96 -4.74 14.77
C GLU A 117 -1.92 -3.73 14.08
N PHE A 118 -2.51 -4.06 12.93
CA PHE A 118 -3.59 -3.25 12.34
C PHE A 118 -4.95 -3.64 12.96
N PRO A 119 -5.82 -2.67 13.30
CA PRO A 119 -5.82 -1.27 12.84
C PRO A 119 -5.14 -0.27 13.79
N ASP A 120 -4.41 -0.73 14.81
CA ASP A 120 -3.92 0.13 15.88
C ASP A 120 -2.60 0.83 15.53
N ARG A 121 -1.75 0.20 14.71
CA ARG A 121 -0.43 0.74 14.33
C ARG A 121 -0.27 0.93 12.82
N TRP A 122 -0.26 2.19 12.39
CA TRP A 122 -0.12 2.60 10.98
C TRP A 122 0.47 4.01 10.90
N HIS A 123 1.17 4.34 9.82
CA HIS A 123 1.73 5.69 9.60
C HIS A 123 0.81 6.60 8.81
N ALA A 124 0.10 6.01 7.84
CA ALA A 124 -0.94 6.71 7.09
C ALA A 124 -2.15 5.81 6.91
N ALA A 125 -3.33 6.41 6.92
CA ALA A 125 -4.56 5.75 6.52
C ALA A 125 -5.20 6.55 5.38
N LEU A 126 -5.77 5.85 4.40
CA LEU A 126 -6.55 6.47 3.33
C LEU A 126 -8.00 6.02 3.45
N ARG A 127 -8.90 6.96 3.74
CA ARG A 127 -10.35 6.72 3.82
C ARG A 127 -11.03 7.22 2.55
N PRO A 128 -12.11 6.60 2.05
CA PRO A 128 -12.79 7.12 0.89
C PRO A 128 -13.30 8.54 1.15
N GLY A 129 -13.06 9.46 0.21
CA GLY A 129 -13.58 10.82 0.30
C GLY A 129 -13.49 11.58 -1.01
N GLY A 130 -14.52 12.37 -1.30
CA GLY A 130 -14.67 13.04 -2.59
C GLY A 130 -14.51 12.06 -3.77
N LYS A 131 -13.61 12.39 -4.70
CA LYS A 131 -13.29 11.60 -5.90
C LYS A 131 -12.20 10.55 -5.69
N GLY A 132 -11.71 10.37 -4.47
CA GLY A 132 -10.63 9.43 -4.17
C GLY A 132 -10.56 9.15 -2.68
N PHE A 133 -9.46 9.54 -2.04
CA PHE A 133 -9.23 9.30 -0.63
C PHE A 133 -8.94 10.59 0.16
N LEU A 134 -9.17 10.53 1.46
CA LEU A 134 -8.72 11.51 2.43
C LEU A 134 -7.58 10.88 3.23
N PRO A 135 -6.37 11.45 3.18
CA PRO A 135 -5.24 10.95 3.96
C PRO A 135 -5.36 11.38 5.42
N GLU A 136 -5.04 10.44 6.30
CA GLU A 136 -4.96 10.60 7.73
C GLU A 136 -3.54 10.20 8.18
N LYS A 137 -2.95 10.98 9.09
CA LYS A 137 -1.63 10.67 9.68
C LYS A 137 -1.81 9.85 10.95
N GLY A 138 -1.02 8.80 11.08
CA GLY A 138 -0.99 7.94 12.26
C GLY A 138 0.29 8.14 13.05
N MET A 139 0.92 7.04 13.44
CA MET A 139 2.15 7.07 14.22
C MET A 139 3.33 7.64 13.40
N PRO A 140 4.30 8.33 14.04
CA PRO A 140 5.51 8.79 13.39
C PRO A 140 6.27 7.65 12.67
N VAL A 141 6.95 7.98 11.57
CA VAL A 141 7.82 7.03 10.83
C VAL A 141 8.95 6.48 11.71
N SER A 142 9.40 7.24 12.71
CA SER A 142 10.38 6.77 13.69
C SER A 142 9.86 5.67 14.62
N GLU A 143 8.54 5.52 14.76
CA GLU A 143 7.90 4.59 15.70
C GLU A 143 7.42 3.30 14.99
N ASN A 144 8.32 2.65 14.24
CA ASN A 144 8.01 1.46 13.44
C ASN A 144 8.41 0.13 14.07
N ASP A 145 8.67 0.11 15.37
CA ASP A 145 8.99 -1.14 16.07
C ASP A 145 7.78 -2.08 16.15
N ILE A 146 8.06 -3.38 16.16
CA ILE A 146 7.06 -4.44 16.30
C ILE A 146 7.04 -4.86 17.75
N THR A 147 5.84 -5.04 18.28
CA THR A 147 5.65 -5.62 19.59
C THR A 147 5.71 -7.13 19.44
N PHE A 148 6.80 -7.74 19.87
CA PHE A 148 6.87 -9.20 20.00
C PHE A 148 6.23 -9.54 21.34
N ASP A 149 4.97 -9.98 21.33
CA ASP A 149 4.42 -10.64 22.52
C ASP A 149 5.19 -11.95 22.68
N VAL A 150 6.11 -11.97 23.64
CA VAL A 150 6.77 -13.18 24.12
C VAL A 150 5.81 -13.76 25.15
N GLU A 151 4.91 -14.65 24.71
CA GLU A 151 4.23 -15.57 25.64
C GLU A 151 5.25 -16.55 26.25
#